data_AF-A0A1J5IZ66-F1
#
_entry.id   AF-A0A1J5IZ66-F1
#
_cell.length_a   1.000
_cell.length_b   1.000
_cell.length_c   1.000
_cell.angle_alpha   90.00
_cell.angle_beta   90.00
_cell.angle_gamma   90.00
#
_symmetry.space_group_name_H-M   'P 1'
#
loop_
_entity.id
_entity.type
_entity.pdbx_description
1 polymer ?
#
loop_
_entity_poly.entity_id
_entity_poly.type
_entity_poly.pdbx_seq_one_letter_code
_entity_poly.pdbx_strand_id
1 'polypeptide(L)'
;MTKFQRVIIFCIVLVIVATAYFLFGNKELRKPIELNNKNQSLPVVSTVPANNGNVSPLSGLPCDNWNKRSFAVMQPADVSARPLAGLSQADMVIEMSAVYGSITRLMGVYGCNIPEEVGSLRSARHDFVHLAKSFDSIYVHWGRADIEQFKQILDSGFIDDMNCNNDAGKSAGQYCFRKTAVGNMRGVDTGYAKFASLFEGAKNFGYRMENKFVGYPHQTEAPLEERPLGGNLRVAFAKPFDAEYDYDKETNSFVRTWGGIVDTDRNTKEKIAPKNVVVMIADAAPIKVGEQYVNVQIGDPWFDQADSGAMFYYMNGKQYRGTWKKDKSSADSKLLFLDESGQEVKFVPGQIWVDIIDPGQALKWQPGQ
;
A
#
# COMPACT_ATOMS: atom_id res chain seq x y z
N MET A 1 -15.69 -28.46 58.93
CA MET A 1 -14.93 -28.10 57.72
C MET A 1 -13.57 -27.56 58.14
N THR A 2 -12.48 -28.24 57.77
CA THR A 2 -11.12 -27.88 58.22
C THR A 2 -10.67 -26.57 57.55
N LYS A 3 -9.69 -25.86 58.16
CA LYS A 3 -9.11 -24.64 57.55
C LYS A 3 -8.64 -24.88 56.12
N PHE A 4 -8.09 -26.07 55.85
CA PHE A 4 -7.64 -26.48 54.52
C PHE A 4 -8.78 -26.58 53.49
N GLN A 5 -9.93 -27.14 53.88
CA GLN A 5 -11.12 -27.21 53.03
C GLN A 5 -11.67 -25.82 52.69
N ARG A 6 -11.60 -24.85 53.61
CA ARG A 6 -12.03 -23.46 53.36
C ARG A 6 -11.14 -22.75 52.34
N VAL A 7 -9.83 -22.98 52.37
CA VAL A 7 -8.88 -22.40 51.41
C VAL A 7 -9.10 -22.95 50.00
N ILE A 8 -9.30 -24.27 49.86
CA ILE A 8 -9.57 -24.89 48.57
C ILE A 8 -10.86 -24.34 47.94
N ILE A 9 -11.93 -24.24 48.73
CA ILE A 9 -13.22 -23.71 48.24
C ILE A 9 -13.05 -22.26 47.79
N PHE A 10 -12.32 -21.43 48.54
CA PHE A 10 -12.05 -20.04 48.18
C PHE A 10 -11.26 -19.91 46.86
N CYS A 11 -10.22 -20.73 46.66
CA CYS A 11 -9.47 -20.75 45.41
C CYS A 11 -10.32 -21.19 44.22
N ILE A 12 -11.19 -22.20 44.39
CA ILE A 12 -12.11 -22.65 43.34
C ILE A 12 -13.09 -21.53 42.97
N VAL A 13 -13.65 -20.83 43.95
CA VAL A 13 -14.56 -19.69 43.69
C VAL A 13 -13.83 -18.57 42.95
N LEU A 14 -12.59 -18.23 43.32
CA LEU A 14 -11.80 -17.23 42.60
C LEU A 14 -11.53 -17.62 41.15
N VAL A 15 -11.21 -18.88 40.89
CA VAL A 15 -11.01 -19.39 39.52
C VAL A 15 -12.32 -19.33 38.73
N ILE A 16 -13.46 -19.70 39.33
CA ILE A 16 -14.77 -19.62 38.67
C ILE A 16 -15.14 -18.17 38.35
N VAL A 17 -14.90 -17.23 39.28
CA VAL A 17 -15.17 -15.80 39.07
C VAL A 17 -14.25 -15.21 37.99
N ALA A 18 -12.97 -15.58 37.98
CA ALA A 18 -12.02 -15.14 36.94
C ALA A 18 -12.40 -15.71 35.56
N THR A 19 -12.78 -17.00 35.49
CA THR A 19 -13.23 -17.63 34.24
C THR A 19 -14.55 -17.03 33.77
N ALA A 20 -15.48 -16.73 34.67
CA ALA A 20 -16.73 -16.06 34.33
C ALA A 20 -16.49 -14.61 33.86
N TYR A 21 -15.56 -13.88 34.49
CA TYR A 21 -15.16 -12.55 34.02
C TYR A 21 -14.46 -12.61 32.66
N PHE A 22 -13.69 -13.66 32.36
CA PHE A 22 -13.05 -13.81 31.05
C PHE A 22 -14.03 -14.25 29.95
N LEU A 23 -15.03 -15.07 30.29
CA LEU A 23 -16.05 -15.55 29.35
C LEU A 23 -17.19 -14.54 29.13
N PHE A 24 -17.51 -13.71 30.13
CA PHE A 24 -18.67 -12.81 30.11
C PHE A 24 -18.35 -11.34 30.36
N GLY A 25 -17.17 -11.00 30.90
CA GLY A 25 -16.70 -9.63 31.08
C GLY A 25 -16.11 -9.08 29.79
N ASN A 26 -16.63 -7.92 29.36
CA ASN A 26 -16.25 -7.16 28.16
C ASN A 26 -16.62 -7.76 26.79
N LYS A 27 -17.93 -7.83 26.54
CA LYS A 27 -18.49 -7.70 25.18
C LYS A 27 -18.64 -6.23 24.70
N GLU A 28 -18.44 -5.25 25.58
CA GLU A 28 -18.65 -3.82 25.26
C GLU A 28 -17.46 -3.15 24.51
N LEU A 29 -16.26 -3.74 24.47
CA LEU A 29 -15.07 -3.15 23.83
C LEU A 29 -14.85 -3.56 22.36
N ARG A 30 -15.78 -4.31 21.77
CA ARG A 30 -15.75 -4.70 20.35
C ARG A 30 -17.13 -4.51 19.74
N LYS A 31 -17.63 -3.28 19.70
CA LYS A 31 -18.69 -2.97 18.73
C LYS A 31 -18.01 -2.91 17.36
N PRO A 32 -18.32 -3.82 16.42
CA PRO A 32 -17.95 -3.61 15.03
C PRO A 32 -18.51 -2.26 14.58
N ILE A 33 -17.77 -1.54 13.74
CA ILE A 33 -18.30 -0.37 13.06
C ILE A 33 -19.49 -0.87 12.23
N GLU A 34 -20.70 -0.49 12.61
CA GLU A 34 -21.87 -0.71 11.77
C GLU A 34 -21.74 0.21 10.56
N LEU A 35 -21.20 -0.32 9.47
CA LEU A 35 -21.35 0.27 8.15
C LEU A 35 -22.83 0.18 7.81
N ASN A 36 -23.56 1.29 7.98
CA ASN A 36 -24.96 1.39 7.61
C ASN A 36 -25.05 1.41 6.07
N ASN A 37 -24.85 0.24 5.46
CA ASN A 37 -24.72 0.04 4.03
C ASN A 37 -26.10 -0.16 3.38
N LYS A 38 -27.07 0.72 3.71
CA LYS A 38 -28.37 0.75 3.04
C LYS A 38 -28.48 2.01 2.21
N ASN A 39 -28.32 1.84 0.90
CA ASN A 39 -28.68 2.78 -0.16
C ASN A 39 -27.88 4.09 -0.25
N GLN A 40 -26.56 4.06 -0.09
CA GLN A 40 -25.74 5.06 -0.76
C GLN A 40 -25.45 4.58 -2.19
N SER A 41 -25.98 5.30 -3.18
CA SER A 41 -25.49 5.22 -4.55
C SER A 41 -23.97 5.32 -4.52
N LEU A 42 -23.28 4.47 -5.28
CA LEU A 42 -21.82 4.57 -5.46
C LEU A 42 -21.46 6.04 -5.73
N PRO A 43 -20.44 6.60 -5.06
CA PRO A 43 -20.00 7.95 -5.38
C PRO A 43 -19.72 8.01 -6.88
N VAL A 44 -20.35 8.97 -7.55
CA VAL A 44 -20.19 9.16 -9.00
C VAL A 44 -18.71 9.49 -9.23
N VAL A 45 -17.97 8.52 -9.78
CA VAL A 45 -16.56 8.72 -10.10
C VAL A 45 -16.48 9.82 -11.17
N SER A 46 -15.79 10.91 -10.83
CA SER A 46 -15.56 12.00 -11.80
C SER A 46 -14.81 11.45 -13.00
N THR A 47 -15.31 11.75 -14.20
CA THR A 47 -14.61 11.49 -15.47
C THR A 47 -13.71 12.65 -15.90
N VAL A 48 -13.74 13.75 -15.15
CA VAL A 48 -12.94 14.95 -15.38
C VAL A 48 -11.70 14.90 -14.47
N PRO A 49 -10.53 15.36 -14.94
CA PRO A 49 -9.34 15.49 -14.10
C PRO A 49 -9.63 16.20 -12.78
N ALA A 50 -9.14 15.62 -11.68
CA ALA A 50 -9.35 16.11 -10.32
C ALA A 50 -8.56 17.38 -10.00
N ASN A 51 -7.53 17.68 -10.79
CA ASN A 51 -6.66 18.83 -10.62
C ASN A 51 -6.60 19.65 -11.92
N ASN A 52 -6.47 20.97 -11.78
CA ASN A 52 -6.25 21.88 -12.90
C ASN A 52 -4.75 22.12 -13.10
N GLY A 53 -4.33 22.29 -14.35
CA GLY A 53 -2.95 22.62 -14.70
C GLY A 53 -2.02 21.42 -14.80
N ASN A 54 -0.73 21.70 -14.94
CA ASN A 54 0.31 20.72 -15.23
C ASN A 54 0.86 20.08 -13.94
N VAL A 55 0.02 19.32 -13.23
CA VAL A 55 0.36 18.67 -11.97
C VAL A 55 0.13 17.16 -12.02
N SER A 56 0.92 16.40 -11.26
CA SER A 56 0.76 14.95 -11.11
C SER A 56 -0.68 14.60 -10.74
N PRO A 57 -1.35 13.71 -11.49
CA PRO A 57 -2.67 13.21 -11.09
C PRO A 57 -2.61 12.44 -9.76
N LEU A 58 -1.45 11.88 -9.40
CA LEU A 58 -1.28 11.11 -8.16
C LEU A 58 -0.87 12.00 -6.98
N SER A 59 0.21 12.77 -7.13
CA SER A 59 0.83 13.51 -6.03
C SER A 59 0.48 15.00 -5.99
N GLY A 60 -0.18 15.56 -7.01
CA GLY A 60 -0.49 16.99 -7.09
C GLY A 60 0.73 17.90 -7.25
N LEU A 61 1.93 17.35 -7.39
CA LEU A 61 3.16 18.12 -7.61
C LEU A 61 3.23 18.64 -9.05
N PRO A 62 3.65 19.90 -9.27
CA PRO A 62 3.90 20.42 -10.62
C PRO A 62 4.95 19.59 -11.35
N CYS A 63 4.66 19.22 -12.60
CA CYS A 63 5.64 18.53 -13.43
C CYS A 63 5.34 18.66 -14.93
N ASP A 64 6.39 18.73 -15.74
CA ASP A 64 6.25 18.84 -17.20
C ASP A 64 5.63 17.58 -17.82
N ASN A 65 5.80 16.44 -17.15
CA ASN A 65 5.37 15.12 -17.59
C ASN A 65 4.02 14.70 -16.99
N TRP A 66 3.18 15.63 -16.54
CA TRP A 66 1.98 15.34 -15.76
C TRP A 66 0.97 14.45 -16.49
N ASN A 67 0.93 14.54 -17.82
CA ASN A 67 0.06 13.75 -18.68
C ASN A 67 0.69 12.41 -19.11
N LYS A 68 1.88 12.06 -18.62
CA LYS A 68 2.54 10.78 -18.92
C LYS A 68 1.93 9.67 -18.09
N ARG A 69 1.69 8.54 -18.74
CA ARG A 69 1.25 7.30 -18.08
C ARG A 69 2.30 6.85 -17.08
N SER A 70 1.85 6.54 -15.87
CA SER A 70 2.73 6.11 -14.79
C SER A 70 3.21 4.68 -14.98
N PHE A 71 4.33 4.36 -14.33
CA PHE A 71 4.84 3.01 -14.20
C PHE A 71 4.60 2.53 -12.76
N ALA A 72 3.99 1.38 -12.59
CA ALA A 72 3.79 0.72 -11.31
C ALA A 72 4.81 -0.41 -11.18
N VAL A 73 5.77 -0.29 -10.28
CA VAL A 73 6.95 -1.16 -10.20
C VAL A 73 6.94 -1.96 -8.91
N MET A 74 6.96 -3.28 -9.03
CA MET A 74 6.98 -4.20 -7.89
C MET A 74 8.35 -4.27 -7.23
N GLN A 75 8.40 -4.03 -5.91
CA GLN A 75 9.63 -4.01 -5.11
C GLN A 75 9.47 -4.85 -3.83
N PRO A 76 10.51 -5.57 -3.37
CA PRO A 76 10.43 -6.44 -2.19
C PRO A 76 10.40 -5.63 -0.90
N ALA A 77 9.87 -6.23 0.16
CA ALA A 77 10.04 -5.72 1.51
C ALA A 77 11.23 -6.33 2.26
N ASP A 78 11.82 -7.39 1.73
CA ASP A 78 12.85 -8.19 2.39
C ASP A 78 14.01 -7.33 2.91
N VAL A 79 14.43 -7.57 4.15
CA VAL A 79 15.53 -6.84 4.80
C VAL A 79 16.82 -6.89 3.97
N SER A 80 17.06 -8.00 3.26
CA SER A 80 18.22 -8.17 2.37
C SER A 80 18.21 -7.25 1.16
N ALA A 81 17.06 -6.72 0.75
CA ALA A 81 16.94 -5.82 -0.41
C ALA A 81 17.04 -4.33 -0.01
N ARG A 82 16.81 -4.00 1.27
CA ARG A 82 16.82 -2.61 1.76
C ARG A 82 18.24 -2.03 1.78
N PRO A 83 18.42 -0.72 1.55
CA PRO A 83 17.43 0.25 1.06
C PRO A 83 16.99 -0.03 -0.39
N LEU A 84 15.76 0.33 -0.74
CA LEU A 84 15.26 0.19 -2.12
C LEU A 84 15.63 1.42 -2.96
N ALA A 85 15.86 1.22 -4.26
CA ALA A 85 16.14 2.27 -5.23
C ALA A 85 14.84 2.86 -5.80
N GLY A 86 14.74 4.19 -5.77
CA GLY A 86 13.74 4.97 -6.49
C GLY A 86 12.54 5.42 -5.67
N LEU A 87 12.27 4.83 -4.49
CA LEU A 87 11.07 5.13 -3.70
C LEU A 87 10.93 6.60 -3.26
N SER A 88 12.03 7.34 -3.08
CA SER A 88 11.98 8.78 -2.78
C SER A 88 11.32 9.60 -3.89
N GLN A 89 11.31 9.07 -5.11
CA GLN A 89 10.78 9.72 -6.31
C GLN A 89 9.43 9.15 -6.75
N ALA A 90 8.87 8.17 -6.05
CA ALA A 90 7.53 7.65 -6.36
C ALA A 90 6.45 8.68 -6.00
N ASP A 91 5.44 8.84 -6.87
CA ASP A 91 4.26 9.66 -6.55
C ASP A 91 3.37 8.98 -5.50
N MET A 92 3.28 7.65 -5.58
CA MET A 92 2.55 6.81 -4.63
C MET A 92 3.30 5.51 -4.37
N VAL A 93 3.24 5.00 -3.15
CA VAL A 93 3.74 3.66 -2.80
C VAL A 93 2.63 2.89 -2.10
N ILE A 94 2.42 1.64 -2.50
CA ILE A 94 1.48 0.74 -1.83
C ILE A 94 2.23 -0.42 -1.23
N GLU A 95 2.04 -0.67 0.06
CA GLU A 95 2.58 -1.81 0.78
C GLU A 95 1.46 -2.70 1.32
N MET A 96 1.53 -4.00 1.05
CA MET A 96 0.60 -4.98 1.61
C MET A 96 1.23 -6.35 1.75
N SER A 97 0.55 -7.25 2.46
CA SER A 97 0.95 -8.64 2.62
C SER A 97 1.13 -9.34 1.27
N ALA A 98 2.22 -10.07 1.09
CA ALA A 98 2.48 -10.87 -0.11
C ALA A 98 2.58 -12.37 0.19
N VAL A 99 2.72 -12.72 1.47
CA VAL A 99 2.64 -14.06 2.05
C VAL A 99 1.89 -13.93 3.37
N TYR A 100 0.84 -14.73 3.54
CA TYR A 100 -0.07 -14.62 4.68
C TYR A 100 0.68 -14.65 6.02
N GLY A 101 0.45 -13.63 6.86
CA GLY A 101 1.08 -13.49 8.18
C GLY A 101 2.61 -13.30 8.18
N SER A 102 3.23 -12.98 7.05
CA SER A 102 4.69 -12.93 6.91
C SER A 102 5.18 -11.67 6.19
N ILE A 103 5.76 -11.82 4.99
CA ILE A 103 6.42 -10.73 4.27
C ILE A 103 5.41 -9.82 3.57
N THR A 104 5.67 -8.52 3.61
CA THR A 104 4.99 -7.54 2.76
C THR A 104 5.68 -7.42 1.40
N ARG A 105 5.08 -6.66 0.50
CA ARG A 105 5.68 -6.22 -0.76
C ARG A 105 5.19 -4.82 -1.08
N LEU A 106 5.96 -4.10 -1.88
CA LEU A 106 5.68 -2.73 -2.28
C LEU A 106 5.44 -2.64 -3.78
N MET A 107 4.65 -1.64 -4.15
CA MET A 107 4.52 -1.17 -5.52
C MET A 107 4.69 0.35 -5.53
N GLY A 108 5.80 0.82 -6.08
CA GLY A 108 6.01 2.24 -6.33
C GLY A 108 5.34 2.65 -7.64
N VAL A 109 4.62 3.76 -7.65
CA VAL A 109 3.95 4.32 -8.83
C VAL A 109 4.62 5.64 -9.20
N TYR A 110 5.13 5.71 -10.42
CA TYR A 110 6.00 6.78 -10.90
C TYR A 110 5.40 7.43 -12.14
N GLY A 111 4.93 8.68 -12.03
CA GLY A 111 4.38 9.45 -13.15
C GLY A 111 5.20 10.70 -13.46
N CYS A 112 5.34 11.57 -12.47
CA CYS A 112 6.03 12.85 -12.62
C CYS A 112 7.54 12.74 -12.41
N ASN A 113 7.93 12.34 -11.19
CA ASN A 113 9.32 12.16 -10.84
C ASN A 113 9.76 10.75 -11.25
N ILE A 114 10.87 10.69 -11.99
CA ILE A 114 11.36 9.45 -12.55
C ILE A 114 12.79 9.22 -12.03
N PRO A 115 13.03 8.17 -11.23
CA PRO A 115 14.38 7.84 -10.80
C PRO A 115 15.21 7.35 -11.99
N GLU A 116 16.54 7.52 -11.92
CA GLU A 116 17.44 6.93 -12.93
C GLU A 116 17.23 5.41 -12.99
N GLU A 117 17.13 4.80 -11.81
CA GLU A 117 17.06 3.36 -11.61
C GLU A 117 16.00 3.01 -10.55
N VAL A 118 15.33 1.88 -10.74
CA VAL A 118 14.38 1.32 -9.78
C VAL A 118 14.74 -0.13 -9.45
N GLY A 119 14.58 -0.49 -8.18
CA GLY A 119 14.75 -1.85 -7.71
C GLY A 119 14.97 -1.93 -6.19
N SER A 120 15.34 -3.06 -5.63
CA SER A 120 15.27 -4.38 -6.25
C SER A 120 13.86 -4.63 -6.82
N LEU A 121 13.77 -5.32 -7.95
CA LEU A 121 12.48 -5.71 -8.54
C LEU A 121 12.01 -7.02 -7.93
N ARG A 122 10.69 -7.19 -7.82
CA ARG A 122 10.08 -8.42 -7.30
C ARG A 122 8.89 -8.86 -8.13
N SER A 123 8.46 -10.08 -7.86
CA SER A 123 7.37 -10.76 -8.54
C SER A 123 6.02 -10.10 -8.29
N ALA A 124 5.19 -10.14 -9.31
CA ALA A 124 3.82 -9.68 -9.27
C ALA A 124 2.92 -10.49 -8.31
N ARG A 125 1.84 -9.86 -7.86
CA ARG A 125 0.63 -10.49 -7.32
C ARG A 125 -0.58 -9.97 -8.07
N HIS A 126 -1.66 -10.74 -8.08
CA HIS A 126 -2.89 -10.38 -8.78
C HIS A 126 -3.55 -9.14 -8.17
N ASP A 127 -3.53 -8.98 -6.84
CA ASP A 127 -4.10 -7.81 -6.16
C ASP A 127 -3.35 -6.53 -6.57
N PHE A 128 -2.01 -6.58 -6.66
CA PHE A 128 -1.20 -5.44 -7.13
C PHE A 128 -1.48 -5.11 -8.60
N VAL A 129 -1.73 -6.09 -9.47
CA VAL A 129 -2.14 -5.85 -10.86
C VAL A 129 -3.48 -5.12 -10.91
N HIS A 130 -4.43 -5.51 -10.05
CA HIS A 130 -5.71 -4.84 -9.94
C HIS A 130 -5.57 -3.40 -9.44
N LEU A 131 -4.66 -3.13 -8.50
CA LEU A 131 -4.33 -1.75 -8.07
C LEU A 131 -3.64 -0.94 -9.16
N ALA A 132 -2.67 -1.51 -9.87
CA ALA A 132 -1.98 -0.83 -10.97
C ALA A 132 -2.95 -0.39 -12.07
N LYS A 133 -4.02 -1.17 -12.30
CA LYS A 133 -5.12 -0.80 -13.20
C LYS A 133 -5.86 0.46 -12.75
N SER A 134 -6.10 0.65 -11.46
CA SER A 134 -6.75 1.88 -10.94
C SER A 134 -6.02 3.14 -11.35
N PHE A 135 -4.69 3.06 -11.47
CA PHE A 135 -3.82 4.19 -11.77
C PHE A 135 -3.47 4.27 -13.25
N ASP A 136 -4.10 3.44 -14.08
CA ASP A 136 -3.79 3.31 -15.50
C ASP A 136 -2.28 3.14 -15.77
N SER A 137 -1.59 2.36 -14.94
CA SER A 137 -0.12 2.26 -15.01
C SER A 137 0.37 1.15 -15.93
N ILE A 138 1.57 1.32 -16.48
CA ILE A 138 2.35 0.23 -17.07
C ILE A 138 3.00 -0.54 -15.92
N TYR A 139 2.79 -1.85 -15.86
CA TYR A 139 3.13 -2.65 -14.69
C TYR A 139 4.45 -3.39 -14.86
N VAL A 140 5.46 -3.05 -14.06
CA VAL A 140 6.82 -3.60 -14.15
C VAL A 140 7.09 -4.55 -12.99
N HIS A 141 7.54 -5.75 -13.31
CA HIS A 141 7.75 -6.79 -12.30
C HIS A 141 8.84 -7.78 -12.70
N TRP A 142 9.31 -8.59 -11.75
CA TRP A 142 10.25 -9.69 -12.00
C TRP A 142 9.63 -11.04 -11.61
N GLY A 143 8.99 -11.67 -12.59
CA GLY A 143 8.22 -12.90 -12.42
C GLY A 143 6.89 -12.67 -11.72
N ARG A 144 6.17 -13.75 -11.39
CA ARG A 144 4.82 -13.69 -10.80
C ARG A 144 4.64 -14.59 -9.59
N ALA A 145 3.48 -14.52 -8.93
CA ALA A 145 3.03 -15.62 -8.08
C ALA A 145 2.82 -16.88 -8.94
N ASP A 146 3.18 -18.03 -8.38
CA ASP A 146 3.04 -19.30 -9.09
C ASP A 146 1.61 -19.85 -9.03
N ILE A 147 0.71 -19.17 -9.72
CA ILE A 147 -0.72 -19.47 -9.78
C ILE A 147 -1.12 -19.46 -11.25
N GLU A 148 -1.62 -20.60 -11.76
CA GLU A 148 -1.90 -20.76 -13.18
C GLU A 148 -2.97 -19.78 -13.70
N GLN A 149 -4.02 -19.53 -12.91
CA GLN A 149 -5.02 -18.51 -13.23
C GLN A 149 -4.38 -17.12 -13.35
N PHE A 150 -3.41 -16.78 -12.49
CA PHE A 150 -2.72 -15.49 -12.56
C PHE A 150 -1.80 -15.38 -13.77
N LYS A 151 -1.14 -16.48 -14.15
CA LYS A 151 -0.40 -16.57 -15.41
C LYS A 151 -1.31 -16.22 -16.59
N GLN A 152 -2.49 -16.82 -16.66
CA GLN A 152 -3.46 -16.58 -17.75
C GLN A 152 -3.95 -15.13 -17.80
N ILE A 153 -4.13 -14.49 -16.64
CA ILE A 153 -4.49 -13.06 -16.55
C ILE A 153 -3.40 -12.20 -17.21
N LEU A 154 -2.12 -12.42 -16.87
CA LEU A 154 -1.01 -11.67 -17.48
C LEU A 154 -0.88 -11.96 -18.98
N ASP A 155 -0.95 -13.24 -19.38
CA ASP A 155 -0.83 -13.65 -20.80
C ASP A 155 -1.97 -13.14 -21.68
N SER A 156 -3.15 -12.89 -21.10
CA SER A 156 -4.28 -12.29 -21.82
C SER A 156 -4.06 -10.83 -22.21
N GLY A 157 -2.99 -10.19 -21.71
CA GLY A 157 -2.77 -8.75 -21.87
C GLY A 157 -3.73 -7.92 -21.02
N PHE A 158 -4.20 -8.46 -19.89
CA PHE A 158 -5.14 -7.78 -18.99
C PHE A 158 -4.63 -6.38 -18.63
N ILE A 159 -3.34 -6.24 -18.33
CA ILE A 159 -2.62 -4.98 -18.13
C ILE A 159 -1.42 -4.92 -19.06
N ASP A 160 -1.02 -3.72 -19.46
CA ASP A 160 0.25 -3.49 -20.15
C ASP A 160 1.40 -3.74 -19.17
N ASP A 161 2.01 -4.92 -19.24
CA ASP A 161 3.05 -5.35 -18.31
C ASP A 161 4.44 -5.47 -18.94
N MET A 162 5.47 -5.27 -18.12
CA MET A 162 6.86 -5.48 -18.47
C MET A 162 7.48 -6.43 -17.46
N ASN A 163 7.53 -7.71 -17.82
CA ASN A 163 8.09 -8.74 -16.96
C ASN A 163 9.58 -8.92 -17.25
N CYS A 164 10.46 -8.59 -16.29
CA CYS A 164 11.90 -8.82 -16.42
C CYS A 164 12.30 -10.31 -16.48
N ASN A 165 11.34 -11.21 -16.34
CA ASN A 165 11.47 -12.64 -16.57
C ASN A 165 10.82 -13.04 -17.91
N ASN A 166 10.63 -14.34 -18.13
CA ASN A 166 9.88 -14.85 -19.29
C ASN A 166 8.92 -15.99 -18.88
N ASP A 167 8.18 -15.79 -17.78
CA ASP A 167 7.29 -16.79 -17.17
C ASP A 167 5.77 -16.46 -17.28
N ALA A 168 5.43 -15.23 -17.67
CA ALA A 168 4.07 -14.75 -18.00
C ALA A 168 4.11 -13.32 -18.59
N GLY A 169 3.04 -12.92 -19.27
CA GLY A 169 2.89 -11.56 -19.80
C GLY A 169 3.94 -11.22 -20.85
N LYS A 170 4.20 -9.93 -21.06
CA LYS A 170 5.20 -9.47 -22.03
C LYS A 170 6.61 -9.48 -21.43
N SER A 171 7.47 -10.33 -21.99
CA SER A 171 8.88 -10.44 -21.56
C SER A 171 9.67 -9.19 -21.93
N ALA A 172 10.26 -8.58 -20.89
CA ALA A 172 11.00 -7.33 -20.90
C ALA A 172 12.41 -7.51 -20.32
N GLY A 173 12.94 -8.75 -20.26
CA GLY A 173 14.23 -9.06 -19.65
C GLY A 173 15.40 -8.25 -20.20
N GLN A 174 15.35 -7.84 -21.47
CA GLN A 174 16.33 -6.97 -22.12
C GLN A 174 16.35 -5.52 -21.60
N TYR A 175 15.30 -5.08 -20.92
CA TYR A 175 15.22 -3.75 -20.30
C TYR A 175 15.57 -3.76 -18.81
N CYS A 176 15.91 -4.94 -18.28
CA CYS A 176 16.24 -5.16 -16.88
C CYS A 176 17.65 -5.74 -16.77
N PHE A 177 18.26 -5.62 -15.60
CA PHE A 177 19.61 -6.11 -15.36
C PHE A 177 19.77 -6.58 -13.92
N ARG A 178 20.86 -7.31 -13.66
CA ARG A 178 21.26 -7.67 -12.30
C ARG A 178 22.50 -6.91 -11.87
N LYS A 179 22.50 -6.44 -10.63
CA LYS A 179 23.68 -5.91 -9.95
C LYS A 179 24.45 -7.02 -9.24
N THR A 180 25.72 -6.76 -8.94
CA THR A 180 26.47 -7.58 -7.99
C THR A 180 25.82 -7.48 -6.61
N ALA A 181 25.59 -8.62 -5.96
CA ALA A 181 25.07 -8.63 -4.60
C ALA A 181 26.07 -7.98 -3.65
N VAL A 182 25.57 -7.13 -2.75
CA VAL A 182 26.37 -6.49 -1.69
C VAL A 182 25.75 -6.80 -0.33
N GLY A 183 26.59 -6.94 0.71
CA GLY A 183 26.12 -7.25 2.05
C GLY A 183 25.36 -8.57 2.12
N ASN A 184 24.12 -8.53 2.60
CA ASN A 184 23.23 -9.68 2.75
C ASN A 184 22.24 -9.86 1.58
N MET A 185 22.40 -9.11 0.48
CA MET A 185 21.53 -9.23 -0.70
C MET A 185 21.55 -10.67 -1.25
N ARG A 186 20.37 -11.24 -1.48
CA ARG A 186 20.23 -12.51 -2.19
C ARG A 186 20.21 -12.26 -3.69
N GLY A 187 20.47 -13.27 -4.51
CA GLY A 187 20.42 -13.13 -5.98
C GLY A 187 19.05 -12.68 -6.52
N VAL A 188 17.96 -12.98 -5.82
CA VAL A 188 16.61 -12.49 -6.16
C VAL A 188 16.44 -10.99 -5.86
N ASP A 189 17.27 -10.43 -4.98
CA ASP A 189 17.25 -9.03 -4.58
C ASP A 189 18.17 -8.18 -5.49
N THR A 190 18.83 -8.76 -6.49
CA THR A 190 19.77 -8.01 -7.35
C THR A 190 19.18 -7.55 -8.67
N GLY A 191 17.88 -7.75 -8.92
CA GLY A 191 17.21 -7.29 -10.15
C GLY A 191 16.86 -5.81 -10.13
N TYR A 192 17.21 -5.06 -11.17
CA TYR A 192 16.95 -3.63 -11.32
C TYR A 192 16.54 -3.30 -12.76
N ALA A 193 16.01 -2.10 -12.97
CA ALA A 193 15.80 -1.53 -14.30
C ALA A 193 16.13 -0.03 -14.29
N LYS A 194 16.57 0.49 -15.44
CA LYS A 194 16.67 1.94 -15.66
C LYS A 194 15.37 2.44 -16.29
N PHE A 195 14.85 3.57 -15.83
CA PHE A 195 13.61 4.11 -16.40
C PHE A 195 13.72 4.46 -17.88
N ALA A 196 14.89 4.92 -18.32
CA ALA A 196 15.15 5.14 -19.75
C ALA A 196 14.88 3.87 -20.59
N SER A 197 15.34 2.71 -20.11
CA SER A 197 15.11 1.41 -20.74
C SER A 197 13.66 0.96 -20.63
N LEU A 198 12.99 1.23 -19.51
CA LEU A 198 11.55 0.94 -19.36
C LEU A 198 10.70 1.76 -20.33
N PHE A 199 11.02 3.05 -20.53
CA PHE A 199 10.34 3.88 -21.52
C PHE A 199 10.57 3.39 -22.95
N GLU A 200 11.79 2.97 -23.27
CA GLU A 200 12.11 2.36 -24.56
C GLU A 200 11.29 1.09 -24.78
N GLY A 201 11.26 0.19 -23.78
CA GLY A 201 10.50 -1.04 -23.86
C GLY A 201 9.00 -0.83 -23.99
N ALA A 202 8.42 0.11 -23.25
CA ALA A 202 7.01 0.46 -23.38
C ALA A 202 6.67 0.95 -24.79
N LYS A 203 7.53 1.79 -25.39
CA LYS A 203 7.36 2.24 -26.78
C LYS A 203 7.46 1.08 -27.77
N ASN A 204 8.46 0.21 -27.61
CA ASN A 204 8.66 -0.95 -28.47
C ASN A 204 7.50 -1.96 -28.38
N PHE A 205 6.87 -2.08 -27.21
CA PHE A 205 5.67 -2.90 -27.02
C PHE A 205 4.38 -2.25 -27.54
N GLY A 206 4.45 -1.01 -28.03
CA GLY A 206 3.32 -0.26 -28.55
C GLY A 206 2.36 0.25 -27.48
N TYR A 207 2.83 0.41 -26.24
CA TYR A 207 1.98 0.89 -25.16
C TYR A 207 1.65 2.36 -25.29
N ARG A 208 0.43 2.71 -24.89
CA ARG A 208 0.05 4.11 -24.72
C ARG A 208 0.90 4.75 -23.62
N MET A 209 1.43 5.93 -23.92
CA MET A 209 2.29 6.72 -23.02
C MET A 209 1.60 7.92 -22.39
N GLU A 210 0.39 8.26 -22.83
CA GLU A 210 -0.45 9.31 -22.21
C GLU A 210 -1.30 8.70 -21.10
N ASN A 211 -1.50 9.44 -20.01
CA ASN A 211 -2.28 9.02 -18.85
C ASN A 211 -3.79 9.24 -19.06
N LYS A 212 -4.64 8.32 -18.57
CA LYS A 212 -6.10 8.50 -18.46
C LYS A 212 -6.60 8.52 -17.02
N PHE A 213 -5.71 8.35 -16.04
CA PHE A 213 -6.07 8.44 -14.64
C PHE A 213 -6.51 9.88 -14.31
N VAL A 214 -7.75 10.03 -13.85
CA VAL A 214 -8.35 11.33 -13.52
C VAL A 214 -7.68 12.01 -12.32
N GLY A 215 -6.92 11.26 -11.52
CA GLY A 215 -6.16 11.79 -10.40
C GLY A 215 -6.92 11.84 -9.08
N TYR A 216 -6.21 12.11 -8.00
CA TYR A 216 -6.78 12.45 -6.69
C TYR A 216 -6.88 13.97 -6.54
N PRO A 217 -7.91 14.49 -5.88
CA PRO A 217 -8.01 15.91 -5.62
C PRO A 217 -6.97 16.32 -4.56
N HIS A 218 -6.46 17.55 -4.67
CA HIS A 218 -5.50 18.10 -3.73
C HIS A 218 -6.00 19.38 -3.07
N GLN A 219 -5.48 19.64 -1.87
CA GLN A 219 -5.67 20.88 -1.12
C GLN A 219 -4.32 21.46 -0.69
N THR A 220 -4.27 22.74 -0.38
CA THR A 220 -3.06 23.37 0.15
C THR A 220 -2.65 22.75 1.49
N GLU A 221 -1.35 22.75 1.76
CA GLU A 221 -0.85 22.38 3.09
C GLU A 221 -1.44 23.28 4.18
N ALA A 222 -1.58 22.74 5.39
CA ALA A 222 -1.92 23.58 6.55
C ALA A 222 -0.80 24.60 6.81
N PRO A 223 -1.12 25.83 7.26
CA PRO A 223 -0.12 26.79 7.74
C PRO A 223 0.76 26.21 8.85
N LEU A 224 2.02 26.65 8.95
CA LEU A 224 3.00 26.12 9.91
C LEU A 224 2.50 26.19 11.36
N GLU A 225 1.76 27.24 11.68
CA GLU A 225 1.20 27.53 13.00
C GLU A 225 0.08 26.55 13.39
N GLU A 226 -0.61 25.97 12.41
CA GLU A 226 -1.72 25.02 12.62
C GLU A 226 -1.26 23.55 12.65
N ARG A 227 0.01 23.30 12.32
CA ARG A 227 0.64 21.98 12.34
C ARG A 227 1.06 21.61 13.78
N PRO A 228 0.77 20.39 14.25
CA PRO A 228 1.22 19.93 15.57
C PRO A 228 2.74 19.80 15.64
N LEU A 229 3.33 19.78 16.84
CA LEU A 229 4.78 19.69 17.00
C LEU A 229 5.37 18.33 16.58
N GLY A 230 4.52 17.33 16.39
CA GLY A 230 4.93 16.01 15.92
C GLY A 230 3.73 15.09 15.76
N GLY A 231 4.01 13.79 15.89
CA GLY A 231 3.01 12.74 15.83
C GLY A 231 3.67 11.46 15.36
N ASN A 232 3.24 10.33 15.89
CA ASN A 232 3.83 9.03 15.57
C ASN A 232 2.73 8.05 15.20
N LEU A 233 2.80 7.52 13.99
CA LEU A 233 1.96 6.44 13.48
C LEU A 233 2.79 5.16 13.45
N ARG A 234 2.25 4.10 14.05
CA ARG A 234 2.79 2.75 13.99
C ARG A 234 1.81 1.82 13.27
N VAL A 235 2.31 1.18 12.20
CA VAL A 235 1.62 0.16 11.39
C VAL A 235 2.28 -1.19 11.64
N ALA A 236 1.63 -2.05 12.43
CA ALA A 236 2.24 -3.27 12.95
C ALA A 236 2.09 -4.48 12.00
N PHE A 237 2.72 -4.40 10.82
CA PHE A 237 3.04 -5.61 10.07
C PHE A 237 3.90 -6.56 10.94
N ALA A 238 3.96 -7.84 10.54
CA ALA A 238 4.81 -8.81 11.24
C ALA A 238 6.26 -8.33 11.24
N LYS A 239 6.96 -8.36 12.38
CA LYS A 239 8.39 -8.01 12.42
C LYS A 239 9.17 -8.91 11.45
N PRO A 240 10.18 -8.40 10.71
CA PRO A 240 10.76 -7.05 10.78
C PRO A 240 10.13 -6.06 9.77
N PHE A 241 8.86 -6.25 9.42
CA PHE A 241 8.15 -5.42 8.43
C PHE A 241 7.31 -4.31 9.06
N ASP A 242 7.27 -4.19 10.40
CA ASP A 242 6.55 -3.11 11.06
C ASP A 242 7.09 -1.74 10.65
N ALA A 243 6.19 -0.85 10.23
CA ALA A 243 6.52 0.49 9.76
C ALA A 243 6.10 1.52 10.80
N GLU A 244 6.92 2.55 10.98
CA GLU A 244 6.59 3.72 11.78
C GLU A 244 6.80 5.00 10.97
N TYR A 245 6.03 6.02 11.30
CA TYR A 245 5.97 7.29 10.61
C TYR A 245 5.97 8.41 11.65
N ASP A 246 7.07 9.12 11.74
CA ASP A 246 7.22 10.28 12.61
C ASP A 246 6.95 11.56 11.82
N TYR A 247 5.93 12.31 12.23
CA TYR A 247 5.56 13.57 11.61
C TYR A 247 6.58 14.67 11.93
N ASP A 248 7.09 15.29 10.89
CA ASP A 248 7.93 16.48 10.93
C ASP A 248 7.11 17.72 10.55
N LYS A 249 7.02 18.66 11.50
CA LYS A 249 6.24 19.90 11.38
C LYS A 249 6.78 20.84 10.29
N GLU A 250 8.10 20.95 10.21
CA GLU A 250 8.79 21.92 9.35
C GLU A 250 8.64 21.51 7.88
N THR A 251 8.89 20.25 7.58
CA THR A 251 8.76 19.69 6.23
C THR A 251 7.36 19.20 5.92
N ASN A 252 6.43 19.19 6.89
CA ASN A 252 5.06 18.68 6.78
C ASN A 252 4.98 17.25 6.22
N SER A 253 5.88 16.38 6.65
CA SER A 253 6.03 15.02 6.11
C SER A 253 6.16 13.99 7.22
N PHE A 254 5.97 12.72 6.88
CA PHE A 254 6.05 11.60 7.79
C PHE A 254 7.31 10.78 7.52
N VAL A 255 8.36 10.98 8.30
CA VAL A 255 9.62 10.23 8.15
C VAL A 255 9.38 8.76 8.47
N ARG A 256 9.59 7.91 7.47
CA ARG A 256 9.33 6.47 7.56
C ARG A 256 10.53 5.72 8.16
N THR A 257 10.24 4.79 9.04
CA THR A 257 11.19 3.77 9.51
C THR A 257 10.59 2.38 9.34
N TRP A 258 11.46 1.38 9.24
CA TRP A 258 11.08 0.00 9.01
C TRP A 258 11.84 -0.94 9.94
N GLY A 259 11.11 -1.62 10.82
CA GLY A 259 11.71 -2.42 11.90
C GLY A 259 12.65 -1.59 12.79
N GLY A 260 12.35 -0.29 12.96
CA GLY A 260 13.17 0.67 13.72
C GLY A 260 14.39 1.21 12.98
N ILE A 261 14.59 0.88 11.70
CA ILE A 261 15.67 1.42 10.88
C ILE A 261 15.11 2.50 9.94
N VAL A 262 15.77 3.65 9.87
CA VAL A 262 15.35 4.74 8.96
C VAL A 262 15.30 4.23 7.52
N ASP A 263 14.16 4.43 6.88
CA ASP A 263 13.99 4.05 5.49
C ASP A 263 14.60 5.11 4.59
N THR A 264 15.48 4.68 3.68
CA THR A 264 16.23 5.56 2.80
C THR A 264 16.19 5.04 1.38
N ASP A 265 16.27 5.95 0.42
CA ASP A 265 16.41 5.59 -0.98
C ASP A 265 17.87 5.21 -1.30
N ARG A 266 18.05 4.08 -2.00
CA ARG A 266 19.38 3.62 -2.40
C ARG A 266 20.10 4.59 -3.35
N ASN A 267 19.37 5.26 -4.23
CA ASN A 267 19.93 6.15 -5.24
C ASN A 267 20.31 7.50 -4.62
N THR A 268 19.36 8.14 -3.94
CA THR A 268 19.51 9.52 -3.46
C THR A 268 20.05 9.61 -2.04
N LYS A 269 19.98 8.52 -1.27
CA LYS A 269 20.25 8.48 0.19
C LYS A 269 19.29 9.32 1.03
N GLU A 270 18.26 9.89 0.41
CA GLU A 270 17.24 10.66 1.10
C GLU A 270 16.38 9.73 1.96
N LYS A 271 15.88 10.27 3.07
CA LYS A 271 14.90 9.58 3.89
C LYS A 271 13.57 9.51 3.15
N ILE A 272 12.90 8.38 3.24
CA ILE A 272 11.52 8.25 2.76
C ILE A 272 10.63 9.04 3.72
N ALA A 273 9.93 10.04 3.20
CA ALA A 273 9.13 10.97 3.99
C ALA A 273 7.86 11.42 3.23
N PRO A 274 6.85 10.54 3.06
CA PRO A 274 5.59 10.90 2.41
C PRO A 274 4.88 12.06 3.10
N LYS A 275 4.14 12.86 2.33
CA LYS A 275 3.28 13.93 2.87
C LYS A 275 1.94 13.38 3.37
N ASN A 276 1.50 12.27 2.78
CA ASN A 276 0.24 11.62 3.08
C ASN A 276 0.50 10.14 3.38
N VAL A 277 -0.09 9.62 4.46
CA VAL A 277 -0.12 8.18 4.75
C VAL A 277 -1.57 7.73 4.82
N VAL A 278 -1.92 6.64 4.14
CA VAL A 278 -3.22 5.99 4.20
C VAL A 278 -3.02 4.59 4.74
N VAL A 279 -3.83 4.20 5.72
CA VAL A 279 -3.88 2.84 6.24
C VAL A 279 -5.24 2.25 5.90
N MET A 280 -5.28 1.42 4.85
CA MET A 280 -6.47 0.67 4.44
C MET A 280 -6.63 -0.59 5.30
N ILE A 281 -7.85 -0.86 5.73
CA ILE A 281 -8.19 -2.11 6.40
C ILE A 281 -8.90 -3.02 5.39
N ALA A 282 -8.27 -4.13 5.03
CA ALA A 282 -8.78 -5.11 4.08
C ALA A 282 -8.43 -6.52 4.56
N ASP A 283 -9.41 -7.43 4.56
CA ASP A 283 -9.18 -8.81 5.00
C ASP A 283 -8.20 -9.52 4.06
N ALA A 284 -7.30 -10.33 4.61
CA ALA A 284 -6.39 -11.13 3.79
C ALA A 284 -6.45 -12.59 4.21
N ALA A 285 -6.40 -13.47 3.23
CA ALA A 285 -6.39 -14.92 3.45
C ALA A 285 -5.54 -15.62 2.40
N PRO A 286 -4.98 -16.80 2.68
CA PRO A 286 -4.36 -17.62 1.64
C PRO A 286 -5.35 -17.87 0.49
N ILE A 287 -4.91 -17.71 -0.76
CA ILE A 287 -5.75 -17.95 -1.97
C ILE A 287 -6.28 -19.39 -1.96
N LYS A 288 -5.44 -20.32 -1.51
CA LYS A 288 -5.77 -21.73 -1.30
C LYS A 288 -5.22 -22.19 0.02
N VAL A 289 -5.96 -23.07 0.68
CA VAL A 289 -5.54 -23.70 1.94
C VAL A 289 -4.22 -24.45 1.72
N GLY A 290 -3.21 -24.13 2.51
CA GLY A 290 -1.87 -24.75 2.43
C GLY A 290 -0.93 -24.08 1.42
N GLU A 291 -1.36 -23.06 0.69
CA GLU A 291 -0.48 -22.26 -0.17
C GLU A 291 -0.01 -20.98 0.53
N GLN A 292 1.15 -20.47 0.12
CA GLN A 292 1.78 -19.30 0.72
C GLN A 292 1.23 -17.96 0.19
N TYR A 293 0.63 -17.95 -1.00
CA TYR A 293 0.18 -16.71 -1.62
C TYR A 293 -1.11 -16.23 -0.99
N VAL A 294 -1.13 -14.95 -0.65
CA VAL A 294 -2.27 -14.29 -0.02
C VAL A 294 -3.13 -13.61 -1.07
N ASN A 295 -4.42 -13.56 -0.80
CA ASN A 295 -5.40 -12.70 -1.43
C ASN A 295 -5.76 -11.60 -0.44
N VAL A 296 -5.68 -10.34 -0.84
CA VAL A 296 -6.12 -9.21 -0.01
C VAL A 296 -7.42 -8.69 -0.61
N GLN A 297 -8.48 -8.60 0.19
CA GLN A 297 -9.82 -8.23 -0.25
C GLN A 297 -9.89 -6.73 -0.62
N ILE A 298 -9.37 -6.37 -1.80
CA ILE A 298 -9.26 -5.00 -2.33
C ILE A 298 -10.07 -4.78 -3.61
N GLY A 299 -10.95 -5.72 -3.94
CA GLY A 299 -11.91 -5.63 -5.02
C GLY A 299 -11.47 -6.31 -6.33
N ASP A 300 -10.45 -7.17 -6.34
CA ASP A 300 -10.11 -7.87 -7.58
C ASP A 300 -11.24 -8.83 -8.03
N PRO A 301 -11.49 -8.96 -9.34
CA PRO A 301 -12.63 -9.73 -9.83
C PRO A 301 -12.44 -11.25 -9.73
N TRP A 302 -11.26 -11.74 -9.36
CA TRP A 302 -10.90 -13.15 -9.45
C TRP A 302 -11.04 -13.87 -8.12
N PHE A 303 -10.73 -13.20 -7.01
CA PHE A 303 -10.69 -13.79 -5.68
C PHE A 303 -11.48 -13.01 -4.63
N ASP A 304 -11.91 -11.78 -4.91
CA ASP A 304 -12.52 -10.92 -3.89
C ASP A 304 -14.04 -10.95 -3.79
N GLN A 305 -14.48 -10.97 -2.53
CA GLN A 305 -15.86 -10.79 -2.13
C GLN A 305 -16.13 -9.35 -1.69
N ALA A 306 -15.16 -8.70 -1.05
CA ALA A 306 -15.24 -7.30 -0.66
C ALA A 306 -14.43 -6.40 -1.60
N ASP A 307 -14.90 -5.16 -1.74
CA ASP A 307 -14.37 -4.18 -2.67
C ASP A 307 -14.39 -2.77 -2.04
N SER A 308 -14.61 -2.72 -0.72
CA SER A 308 -14.60 -1.52 0.13
C SER A 308 -14.22 -1.90 1.54
N GLY A 309 -13.68 -0.94 2.30
CA GLY A 309 -13.37 -1.14 3.71
C GLY A 309 -13.10 0.16 4.44
N ALA A 310 -12.88 0.07 5.75
CA ALA A 310 -12.49 1.21 6.55
C ALA A 310 -11.04 1.62 6.24
N MET A 311 -10.72 2.89 6.43
CA MET A 311 -9.34 3.37 6.42
C MET A 311 -9.12 4.47 7.46
N PHE A 312 -7.85 4.68 7.76
CA PHE A 312 -7.36 5.90 8.39
C PHE A 312 -6.43 6.61 7.42
N TYR A 313 -6.38 7.93 7.47
CA TYR A 313 -5.41 8.67 6.69
C TYR A 313 -4.81 9.80 7.51
N TYR A 314 -3.58 10.16 7.16
CA TYR A 314 -2.71 11.02 7.93
C TYR A 314 -2.08 12.04 7.00
N MET A 315 -2.29 13.31 7.32
CA MET A 315 -1.73 14.46 6.60
C MET A 315 -1.73 15.67 7.55
N ASN A 316 -0.85 16.65 7.33
CA ASN A 316 -0.73 17.82 8.22
C ASN A 316 -0.57 17.44 9.71
N GLY A 317 0.08 16.31 9.99
CA GLY A 317 0.31 15.80 11.35
C GLY A 317 -0.95 15.35 12.09
N LYS A 318 -2.08 15.18 11.40
CA LYS A 318 -3.37 14.80 12.00
C LYS A 318 -3.85 13.47 11.44
N GLN A 319 -4.60 12.73 12.25
CA GLN A 319 -5.31 11.53 11.84
C GLN A 319 -6.75 11.88 11.45
N TYR A 320 -7.22 11.23 10.40
CA TYR A 320 -8.60 11.26 9.94
C TYR A 320 -9.13 9.83 9.73
N ARG A 321 -10.45 9.71 9.65
CA ARG A 321 -11.15 8.45 9.37
C ARG A 321 -11.83 8.54 8.01
N GLY A 322 -12.02 7.40 7.37
CA GLY A 322 -12.67 7.32 6.08
C GLY A 322 -12.93 5.89 5.63
N THR A 323 -13.30 5.74 4.37
CA THR A 323 -13.47 4.45 3.71
C THR A 323 -12.72 4.42 2.39
N TRP A 324 -12.28 3.23 1.99
CA TRP A 324 -11.75 3.00 0.66
C TRP A 324 -12.77 2.20 -0.17
N LYS A 325 -12.76 2.38 -1.49
CA LYS A 325 -13.60 1.64 -2.43
C LYS A 325 -12.83 1.41 -3.73
N LYS A 326 -12.84 0.19 -4.25
CA LYS A 326 -12.40 -0.14 -5.60
C LYS A 326 -13.39 -1.11 -6.19
N ASP A 327 -14.26 -0.64 -7.07
CA ASP A 327 -15.38 -1.43 -7.60
C ASP A 327 -14.90 -2.70 -8.32
N LYS A 328 -15.25 -3.87 -7.78
CA LYS A 328 -14.84 -5.16 -8.33
C LYS A 328 -15.52 -5.55 -9.63
N SER A 329 -16.63 -4.90 -9.96
CA SER A 329 -17.31 -5.12 -11.24
C SER A 329 -16.58 -4.45 -12.42
N SER A 330 -15.61 -3.58 -12.13
CA SER A 330 -14.81 -2.87 -13.12
C SER A 330 -13.33 -2.92 -12.78
N ALA A 331 -12.54 -3.63 -13.58
CA ALA A 331 -11.09 -3.72 -13.43
C ALA A 331 -10.41 -2.33 -13.40
N ASP A 332 -10.91 -1.42 -14.24
CA ASP A 332 -10.38 -0.07 -14.41
C ASP A 332 -10.97 0.93 -13.40
N SER A 333 -11.74 0.45 -12.41
CA SER A 333 -12.26 1.30 -11.34
C SER A 333 -11.12 1.97 -10.58
N LYS A 334 -11.28 3.27 -10.34
CA LYS A 334 -10.40 4.03 -9.48
C LYS A 334 -10.44 3.46 -8.06
N LEU A 335 -9.27 3.39 -7.41
CA LEU A 335 -9.20 3.24 -5.97
C LEU A 335 -9.62 4.59 -5.36
N LEU A 336 -10.78 4.63 -4.73
CA LEU A 336 -11.31 5.81 -4.06
C LEU A 336 -10.90 5.80 -2.60
N PHE A 337 -10.47 6.96 -2.12
CA PHE A 337 -10.29 7.28 -0.71
C PHE A 337 -11.34 8.31 -0.33
N LEU A 338 -12.26 7.95 0.56
CA LEU A 338 -13.43 8.76 0.92
C LEU A 338 -13.34 9.21 2.39
N ASP A 339 -13.60 10.48 2.67
CA ASP A 339 -13.71 10.99 4.03
C ASP A 339 -15.00 10.51 4.73
N GLU A 340 -15.20 10.88 6.00
CA GLU A 340 -16.41 10.50 6.76
C GLU A 340 -17.72 11.08 6.17
N SER A 341 -17.64 12.08 5.30
CA SER A 341 -18.78 12.63 4.56
C SER A 341 -19.07 11.90 3.25
N GLY A 342 -18.22 10.94 2.86
CA GLY A 342 -18.31 10.20 1.59
C GLY A 342 -17.75 10.96 0.39
N GLN A 343 -17.01 12.05 0.60
CA GLN A 343 -16.33 12.80 -0.46
C GLN A 343 -14.90 12.29 -0.65
N GLU A 344 -14.35 12.41 -1.85
CA GLU A 344 -12.94 12.06 -2.08
C GLU A 344 -12.00 12.89 -1.20
N VAL A 345 -11.06 12.20 -0.55
CA VAL A 345 -10.01 12.82 0.26
C VAL A 345 -9.19 13.76 -0.60
N LYS A 346 -9.08 15.01 -0.14
CA LYS A 346 -8.18 16.01 -0.73
C LYS A 346 -6.81 15.90 -0.09
N PHE A 347 -5.87 15.27 -0.77
CA PHE A 347 -4.51 15.09 -0.26
C PHE A 347 -3.72 16.40 -0.27
N VAL A 348 -2.69 16.50 0.57
CA VAL A 348 -1.69 17.57 0.40
C VAL A 348 -0.72 17.19 -0.74
N PRO A 349 -0.29 18.13 -1.59
CA PRO A 349 0.66 17.83 -2.65
C PRO A 349 1.93 17.16 -2.13
N GLY A 350 2.25 15.99 -2.67
CA GLY A 350 3.41 15.17 -2.34
C GLY A 350 3.11 13.68 -2.34
N GLN A 351 4.13 12.88 -2.00
CA GLN A 351 4.02 11.42 -2.03
C GLN A 351 2.90 10.91 -1.12
N ILE A 352 2.12 9.95 -1.64
CA ILE A 352 1.10 9.21 -0.89
C ILE A 352 1.61 7.79 -0.60
N TRP A 353 1.68 7.43 0.67
CA TRP A 353 2.01 6.07 1.08
C TRP A 353 0.77 5.33 1.54
N VAL A 354 0.50 4.15 1.02
CA VAL A 354 -0.69 3.35 1.32
C VAL A 354 -0.26 2.03 1.93
N ASP A 355 -0.48 1.85 3.22
CA ASP A 355 -0.32 0.57 3.90
C ASP A 355 -1.66 -0.15 3.97
N ILE A 356 -1.73 -1.40 3.53
CA ILE A 356 -2.95 -2.23 3.61
C ILE A 356 -2.72 -3.33 4.66
N ILE A 357 -3.52 -3.30 5.71
CA ILE A 357 -3.40 -4.19 6.87
C ILE A 357 -4.67 -5.01 7.11
N ASP A 358 -4.49 -6.18 7.73
CA ASP A 358 -5.59 -7.08 8.07
C ASP A 358 -6.42 -6.51 9.22
N PRO A 359 -7.74 -6.79 9.27
CA PRO A 359 -8.57 -6.47 10.42
C PRO A 359 -7.98 -7.02 11.73
N GLY A 360 -7.76 -6.13 12.70
CA GLY A 360 -7.21 -6.49 14.01
C GLY A 360 -5.69 -6.46 14.12
N GLN A 361 -4.95 -6.19 13.03
CA GLN A 361 -3.55 -5.81 13.15
C GLN A 361 -3.41 -4.50 13.94
N ALA A 362 -2.34 -4.38 14.73
CA ALA A 362 -2.18 -3.25 15.62
C ALA A 362 -1.85 -1.97 14.83
N LEU A 363 -2.75 -1.01 14.91
CA LEU A 363 -2.58 0.34 14.38
C LEU A 363 -2.61 1.31 15.55
N LYS A 364 -1.56 2.13 15.71
CA LYS A 364 -1.46 3.09 16.81
C LYS A 364 -1.07 4.46 16.26
N TRP A 365 -1.84 5.48 16.64
CA TRP A 365 -1.50 6.88 16.43
C TRP A 365 -1.29 7.57 17.77
N GLN A 366 -0.21 8.34 17.86
CA GLN A 366 0.08 9.23 18.98
C GLN A 366 0.15 10.64 18.41
N PRO A 367 -0.88 11.49 18.62
CA PRO A 367 -0.84 12.88 18.18
C PRO A 367 0.34 13.62 18.81
N GLY A 368 0.99 14.51 18.05
CA GLY A 368 1.90 15.49 18.63
C GLY A 368 1.15 16.50 19.49
N GLN A 369 1.83 17.03 20.50
CA GLN A 369 1.31 18.11 21.35
C GLN A 369 1.33 19.46 20.64
#